data_AF-A0A7X0J1F9-F1
#
_entry.id   AF-A0A7X0J1F9-F1
#
_cell.length_a   1.000
_cell.length_b   1.000
_cell.length_c   1.000
_cell.angle_alpha   90.00
_cell.angle_beta   90.00
_cell.angle_gamma   90.00
#
_symmetry.space_group_name_H-M   'P 1'
#
loop_
_entity.id
_entity.type
_entity.pdbx_description
1 polymer ?
#
loop_
_entity_poly.entity_id
_entity_poly.type
_entity_poly.pdbx_seq_one_letter_code
_entity_poly.pdbx_strand_id
1 'polypeptide(L)'
;MYTSRFIILIAFTFCFFHTSAQEISAEIHGKQMKDFISLEKKLGSHLFQGNGDIIITPGGMATPLLYRRTENGIPDLIVTYTFSIKDSLVNNIGYEWDIANFDKEYKKQPLKVQKAFIKKYEFLKDQLSHKYGKGEQRGDLSDLTKIELKDGLASSGQWDPNDSTEVYLYGTFQNYQGKNGTIEIEPSYCIRVSVQEVKKVYYPESSAEAIKAAKKSYEQFIIKLRAGDFEGAKAFFSSQLRNQVTETAFNKIKELIKPEPFEVYMKGIQNIKGTNYLLIQYAYVGSPEAPNEVIRVLFDKENLIIGIQPFSRKAKTN
;
A
#
# COMPACT_ATOMS: atom_id res chain seq x y z
N MET A 1 18.59 -78.48 9.39
CA MET A 1 18.72 -77.11 9.92
C MET A 1 18.71 -76.14 8.76
N TYR A 2 17.55 -75.57 8.42
CA TYR A 2 17.46 -74.42 7.52
C TYR A 2 16.82 -73.29 8.32
N THR A 3 17.62 -72.28 8.62
CA THR A 3 17.22 -71.08 9.36
C THR A 3 16.49 -70.12 8.43
N SER A 4 15.16 -70.03 8.58
CA SER A 4 14.35 -68.99 7.96
C SER A 4 14.76 -67.61 8.48
N ARG A 5 15.29 -66.76 7.60
CA ARG A 5 15.49 -65.33 7.87
C ARG A 5 14.19 -64.59 7.55
N PHE A 6 13.50 -64.11 8.57
CA PHE A 6 12.44 -63.10 8.43
C PHE A 6 13.08 -61.76 8.07
N ILE A 7 12.80 -61.27 6.87
CA ILE A 7 13.05 -59.87 6.50
C ILE A 7 11.80 -59.09 6.90
N ILE A 8 11.88 -58.33 7.98
CA ILE A 8 10.84 -57.36 8.35
C ILE A 8 11.08 -56.11 7.49
N LEU A 9 10.28 -55.96 6.43
CA LEU A 9 10.23 -54.75 5.62
C LEU A 9 9.42 -53.70 6.40
N ILE A 10 10.10 -52.85 7.17
CA ILE A 10 9.48 -51.68 7.81
C ILE A 10 9.27 -50.64 6.72
N ALA A 11 8.06 -50.62 6.14
CA ALA A 11 7.60 -49.52 5.30
C ALA A 11 7.44 -48.28 6.19
N PHE A 12 8.45 -47.41 6.22
CA PHE A 12 8.33 -46.06 6.74
C PHE A 12 7.43 -45.26 5.81
N THR A 13 6.12 -45.36 6.02
CA THR A 13 5.16 -44.42 5.44
C THR A 13 5.43 -43.08 6.12
N PHE A 14 6.30 -42.26 5.51
CA PHE A 14 6.36 -40.84 5.80
C PHE A 14 5.01 -40.24 5.41
N CYS A 15 4.05 -40.30 6.34
CA CYS A 15 2.97 -39.34 6.36
C CYS A 15 3.65 -37.99 6.59
N PHE A 16 3.98 -37.30 5.51
CA PHE A 16 4.23 -35.88 5.56
C PHE A 16 2.96 -35.25 6.11
N PHE A 17 2.92 -35.03 7.43
CA PHE A 17 2.10 -34.00 8.00
C PHE A 17 2.62 -32.70 7.37
N HIS A 18 2.06 -32.33 6.21
CA HIS A 18 2.05 -30.94 5.78
C HIS A 18 1.21 -30.25 6.86
N THR A 19 1.87 -29.84 7.94
CA THR A 19 1.33 -28.75 8.74
C THR A 19 1.16 -27.64 7.74
N SER A 20 -0.09 -27.35 7.37
CA SER A 20 -0.48 -26.34 6.41
C SER A 20 -0.08 -24.97 6.95
N ALA A 21 1.21 -24.67 6.93
CA ALA A 21 1.73 -23.33 6.89
C ALA A 21 1.32 -22.80 5.52
N GLN A 22 0.08 -22.32 5.43
CA GLN A 22 -0.43 -21.71 4.20
C GLN A 22 0.59 -20.66 3.76
N GLU A 23 1.10 -20.83 2.55
CA GLU A 23 2.15 -19.96 2.02
C GLU A 23 1.54 -18.57 1.78
N ILE A 24 2.07 -17.58 2.50
CA ILE A 24 1.83 -16.15 2.24
C ILE A 24 2.85 -15.73 1.20
N SER A 25 2.39 -15.62 -0.05
CA SER A 25 3.17 -14.93 -1.07
C SER A 25 3.16 -13.45 -0.75
N ALA A 26 4.36 -12.91 -0.53
CA ALA A 26 4.56 -11.52 -0.16
C ALA A 26 5.59 -10.83 -1.05
N GLU A 27 5.97 -11.46 -2.16
CA GLU A 27 6.67 -10.83 -3.27
C GLU A 27 5.68 -10.64 -4.41
N ILE A 28 5.15 -9.42 -4.55
CA ILE A 28 4.13 -9.08 -5.55
C ILE A 28 4.64 -8.17 -6.66
N HIS A 29 5.76 -7.47 -6.42
CA HIS A 29 6.30 -6.51 -7.37
C HIS A 29 6.67 -7.18 -8.70
N GLY A 30 6.13 -6.65 -9.80
CA GLY A 30 6.35 -7.17 -11.15
C GLY A 30 5.72 -8.55 -11.42
N LYS A 31 4.98 -9.13 -10.47
CA LYS A 31 4.32 -10.44 -10.66
C LYS A 31 3.00 -10.28 -11.40
N GLN A 32 2.73 -11.22 -12.29
CA GLN A 32 1.50 -11.24 -13.07
C GLN A 32 0.46 -12.12 -12.38
N MET A 33 -0.82 -11.79 -12.55
CA MET A 33 -1.93 -12.57 -12.00
C MET A 33 -1.85 -14.07 -12.38
N LYS A 34 -1.34 -14.41 -13.57
CA LYS A 34 -1.15 -15.81 -14.01
C LYS A 34 -0.25 -16.64 -13.07
N ASP A 35 0.72 -16.00 -12.44
CA ASP A 35 1.67 -16.66 -11.53
C ASP A 35 0.92 -17.10 -10.27
N PHE A 36 0.01 -16.24 -9.78
CA PHE A 36 -0.84 -16.52 -8.64
C PHE A 36 -1.96 -17.51 -8.95
N ILE A 37 -2.54 -17.50 -10.15
CA ILE A 37 -3.47 -18.55 -10.59
C ILE A 37 -2.79 -19.92 -10.54
N SER A 38 -1.53 -19.99 -10.98
CA SER A 38 -0.74 -21.23 -10.95
C SER A 38 -0.42 -21.68 -9.53
N LEU A 39 -0.09 -20.72 -8.65
CA LEU A 39 0.10 -20.96 -7.22
C LEU A 39 -1.16 -21.53 -6.57
N GLU A 40 -2.32 -20.92 -6.78
CA GLU A 40 -3.57 -21.36 -6.18
C GLU A 40 -3.98 -22.75 -6.66
N LYS A 41 -3.74 -23.07 -7.94
CA LYS A 41 -3.94 -24.43 -8.45
C LYS A 41 -3.03 -25.45 -7.75
N LYS A 42 -1.76 -25.11 -7.50
CA LYS A 42 -0.81 -25.97 -6.78
C LYS A 42 -1.24 -26.18 -5.32
N LEU A 43 -1.81 -25.15 -4.69
CA LEU A 43 -2.30 -25.20 -3.32
C LEU A 43 -3.67 -25.90 -3.18
N GLY A 44 -4.31 -26.30 -4.29
CA GLY A 44 -5.61 -26.96 -4.28
C GLY A 44 -6.76 -26.01 -3.93
N SER A 45 -6.57 -24.71 -4.10
CA SER A 45 -7.56 -23.69 -3.76
C SER A 45 -8.68 -23.64 -4.79
N HIS A 46 -9.86 -23.21 -4.35
CA HIS A 46 -11.04 -23.07 -5.22
C HIS A 46 -11.40 -21.61 -5.41
N LEU A 47 -11.82 -21.23 -6.62
CA LEU A 47 -12.39 -19.91 -6.85
C LEU A 47 -13.60 -19.71 -5.93
N PHE A 48 -13.64 -18.56 -5.29
CA PHE A 48 -14.69 -18.15 -4.39
C PHE A 48 -15.35 -16.90 -4.95
N GLN A 49 -16.67 -16.93 -5.12
CA GLN A 49 -17.47 -15.75 -5.40
C GLN A 49 -18.51 -15.68 -4.30
N GLY A 50 -18.37 -14.71 -3.40
CA GLY A 50 -19.41 -14.42 -2.40
C GLY A 50 -20.71 -14.07 -3.12
N ASN A 51 -21.85 -14.53 -2.60
CA ASN A 51 -23.14 -14.15 -3.15
C ASN A 51 -23.37 -12.64 -2.90
N GLY A 52 -23.34 -11.83 -3.96
CA GLY A 52 -23.83 -10.44 -3.94
C GLY A 52 -22.79 -9.33 -3.76
N ASP A 53 -21.50 -9.63 -3.75
CA ASP A 53 -20.48 -8.57 -3.60
C ASP A 53 -20.28 -7.81 -4.92
N ILE A 54 -20.83 -6.59 -4.98
CA ILE A 54 -20.45 -5.61 -6.01
C ILE A 54 -19.10 -5.02 -5.60
N ILE A 55 -18.01 -5.60 -6.12
CA ILE A 55 -16.68 -5.04 -5.90
C ILE A 55 -16.49 -3.86 -6.87
N ILE A 56 -16.64 -2.64 -6.35
CA ILE A 56 -16.32 -1.41 -7.10
C ILE A 56 -14.80 -1.31 -7.18
N THR A 57 -14.26 -1.61 -8.35
CA THR A 57 -12.84 -1.45 -8.65
C THR A 57 -12.52 -0.01 -9.04
N PRO A 58 -11.49 0.61 -8.45
CA PRO A 58 -10.96 1.89 -8.94
C PRO A 58 -10.63 1.80 -10.44
N GLY A 59 -10.80 2.91 -11.17
CA GLY A 59 -10.57 2.93 -12.62
C GLY A 59 -9.19 2.36 -13.01
N GLY A 60 -9.19 1.35 -13.88
CA GLY A 60 -7.98 0.66 -14.35
C GLY A 60 -7.65 -0.66 -13.66
N MET A 61 -8.40 -1.05 -12.62
CA MET A 61 -8.25 -2.32 -11.89
C MET A 61 -9.28 -3.35 -12.35
N ALA A 62 -8.87 -4.61 -12.44
CA ALA A 62 -9.76 -5.72 -12.75
C ALA A 62 -10.58 -6.10 -11.52
N THR A 63 -11.74 -6.73 -11.73
CA THR A 63 -12.50 -7.37 -10.66
C THR A 63 -11.59 -8.34 -9.90
N PRO A 64 -11.45 -8.22 -8.57
CA PRO A 64 -10.57 -9.08 -7.82
C PRO A 64 -10.93 -10.55 -7.96
N LEU A 65 -9.91 -11.41 -7.96
CA LEU A 65 -10.08 -12.85 -7.93
C LEU A 65 -9.94 -13.34 -6.49
N LEU A 66 -10.95 -14.05 -6.01
CA LEU A 66 -10.98 -14.59 -4.66
C LEU A 66 -10.80 -16.12 -4.72
N TYR A 67 -9.97 -16.64 -3.82
CA TYR A 67 -9.72 -18.06 -3.66
C TYR A 67 -9.99 -18.49 -2.22
N ARG A 68 -10.61 -19.63 -2.03
CA ARG A 68 -10.82 -20.27 -0.73
C ARG A 68 -9.79 -21.37 -0.52
N ARG A 69 -9.08 -21.33 0.61
CA ARG A 69 -8.17 -22.40 1.07
C ARG A 69 -8.70 -23.01 2.37
N THR A 70 -8.81 -24.33 2.41
CA THR A 70 -9.33 -25.04 3.60
C THR A 70 -8.41 -24.88 4.80
N GLU A 71 -9.00 -24.65 5.96
CA GLU A 71 -8.32 -24.58 7.26
C GLU A 71 -8.90 -25.57 8.26
N ASN A 72 -8.15 -25.85 9.33
CA ASN A 72 -8.60 -26.72 10.41
C ASN A 72 -8.66 -25.95 11.74
N GLY A 73 -9.81 -25.99 12.40
CA GLY A 73 -10.01 -25.41 13.73
C GLY A 73 -10.26 -23.90 13.75
N ILE A 74 -10.15 -23.22 12.61
CA ILE A 74 -10.57 -21.84 12.34
C ILE A 74 -11.27 -21.81 10.96
N PRO A 75 -11.97 -20.73 10.59
CA PRO A 75 -12.58 -20.61 9.27
C PRO A 75 -11.55 -20.72 8.14
N ASP A 76 -12.03 -21.14 6.98
CA ASP A 76 -11.23 -21.20 5.76
C ASP A 76 -10.66 -19.82 5.42
N LEU A 77 -9.48 -19.83 4.80
CA LEU A 77 -8.84 -18.61 4.32
C LEU A 77 -9.51 -18.15 3.02
N ILE A 78 -9.84 -16.87 2.95
CA ILE A 78 -10.11 -16.18 1.68
C ILE A 78 -8.86 -15.40 1.26
N VAL A 79 -8.38 -15.66 0.03
CA VAL A 79 -7.29 -14.93 -0.60
C VAL A 79 -7.85 -14.06 -1.71
N THR A 80 -7.63 -12.76 -1.63
CA THR A 80 -8.11 -11.77 -2.60
C THR A 80 -6.94 -11.20 -3.38
N TYR A 81 -6.98 -11.33 -4.70
CA TYR A 81 -6.00 -10.76 -5.61
C TYR A 81 -6.57 -9.55 -6.35
N THR A 82 -5.93 -8.40 -6.20
CA THR A 82 -6.29 -7.18 -6.93
C THR A 82 -5.18 -6.82 -7.92
N PHE A 83 -5.55 -6.66 -9.20
CA PHE A 83 -4.59 -6.48 -10.29
C PHE A 83 -5.08 -5.51 -11.37
N SER A 84 -4.15 -4.97 -12.14
CA SER A 84 -4.41 -3.98 -13.19
C SER A 84 -4.99 -4.64 -14.46
N ILE A 85 -5.98 -4.01 -15.12
CA ILE A 85 -6.54 -4.52 -16.39
C ILE A 85 -5.49 -4.50 -17.50
N LYS A 86 -4.66 -3.45 -17.54
CA LYS A 86 -3.74 -3.17 -18.65
C LYS A 86 -2.64 -4.23 -18.81
N ASP A 87 -2.04 -4.65 -17.70
CA ASP A 87 -0.82 -5.47 -17.68
C ASP A 87 -0.91 -6.67 -16.74
N SER A 88 -2.05 -6.86 -16.08
CA SER A 88 -2.30 -7.95 -15.12
C SER A 88 -1.32 -7.99 -13.94
N LEU A 89 -0.65 -6.88 -13.64
CA LEU A 89 0.23 -6.78 -12.49
C LEU A 89 -0.59 -6.78 -11.20
N VAL A 90 -0.18 -7.62 -10.24
CA VAL A 90 -0.80 -7.70 -8.92
C VAL A 90 -0.33 -6.55 -8.07
N ASN A 91 -1.29 -5.78 -7.56
CA ASN A 91 -1.04 -4.60 -6.72
C ASN A 91 -1.30 -4.91 -5.23
N ASN A 92 -2.16 -5.88 -4.92
CA ASN A 92 -2.49 -6.26 -3.55
C ASN A 92 -2.87 -7.74 -3.48
N ILE A 93 -2.41 -8.40 -2.42
CA ILE A 93 -2.94 -9.69 -1.96
C ILE A 93 -3.47 -9.52 -0.53
N GLY A 94 -4.75 -9.79 -0.34
CA GLY A 94 -5.38 -9.90 0.97
C GLY A 94 -5.54 -11.37 1.37
N TYR A 95 -5.18 -11.69 2.60
CA TYR A 95 -5.42 -12.98 3.24
C TYR A 95 -6.33 -12.74 4.44
N GLU A 96 -7.51 -13.35 4.47
CA GLU A 96 -8.52 -13.12 5.49
C GLU A 96 -9.02 -14.42 6.11
N TRP A 97 -8.84 -14.55 7.42
CA TRP A 97 -9.53 -15.52 8.27
C TRP A 97 -10.59 -14.75 9.06
N ASP A 98 -11.83 -14.78 8.61
CA ASP A 98 -12.95 -14.12 9.27
C ASP A 98 -14.13 -15.09 9.42
N ILE A 99 -14.67 -15.19 10.62
CA ILE A 99 -15.87 -15.99 10.89
C ILE A 99 -17.07 -15.47 10.07
N ALA A 100 -17.19 -14.15 9.91
CA ALA A 100 -18.30 -13.52 9.21
C ALA A 100 -18.41 -13.90 7.73
N ASN A 101 -17.34 -14.46 7.14
CA ASN A 101 -17.35 -14.96 5.77
C ASN A 101 -18.18 -16.25 5.61
N PHE A 102 -18.33 -17.03 6.67
CA PHE A 102 -18.94 -18.36 6.62
C PHE A 102 -20.08 -18.56 7.64
N ASP A 103 -20.13 -17.74 8.70
CA ASP A 103 -21.21 -17.73 9.68
C ASP A 103 -21.78 -16.31 9.78
N LYS A 104 -23.04 -16.14 9.37
CA LYS A 104 -23.76 -14.85 9.39
C LYS A 104 -24.53 -14.62 10.69
N GLU A 105 -24.49 -15.56 11.63
CA GLU A 105 -25.19 -15.44 12.91
C GLU A 105 -24.33 -14.74 13.99
N TYR A 106 -23.07 -14.40 13.68
CA TYR A 106 -22.14 -13.67 14.55
C TYR A 106 -22.10 -14.18 15.99
N LYS A 107 -22.06 -15.51 16.14
CA LYS A 107 -22.10 -16.15 17.46
C LYS A 107 -20.83 -15.89 18.26
N LYS A 108 -20.97 -15.88 19.59
CA LYS A 108 -19.84 -15.97 20.50
C LYS A 108 -19.05 -17.25 20.25
N GLN A 109 -17.73 -17.13 20.26
CA GLN A 109 -16.82 -18.23 19.99
C GLN A 109 -16.36 -18.90 21.28
N PRO A 110 -16.29 -20.24 21.31
CA PRO A 110 -15.78 -20.98 22.45
C PRO A 110 -14.27 -20.77 22.62
N LEU A 111 -13.77 -20.88 23.86
CA LEU A 111 -12.35 -20.67 24.22
C LEU A 111 -11.36 -21.44 23.32
N LYS A 112 -11.74 -22.63 22.84
CA LYS A 112 -10.92 -23.42 21.91
C LYS A 112 -10.67 -22.67 20.59
N VAL A 113 -11.70 -22.05 20.01
CA VAL A 113 -11.62 -21.27 18.77
C VAL A 113 -10.86 -19.97 19.03
N GLN A 114 -11.13 -19.28 20.15
CA GLN A 114 -10.40 -18.07 20.55
C GLN A 114 -8.88 -18.30 20.59
N LYS A 115 -8.46 -19.37 21.27
CA LYS A 115 -7.04 -19.77 21.35
C LYS A 115 -6.46 -20.16 19.99
N ALA A 116 -7.26 -20.78 19.12
CA ALA A 116 -6.81 -21.15 17.77
C ALA A 116 -6.54 -19.92 16.90
N PHE A 117 -7.40 -18.90 16.97
CA PHE A 117 -7.18 -17.61 16.31
C PHE A 117 -5.93 -16.90 16.82
N ILE A 118 -5.76 -16.78 18.14
CA ILE A 118 -4.57 -16.14 18.72
C ILE A 118 -3.30 -16.90 18.31
N LYS A 119 -3.33 -18.24 18.36
CA LYS A 119 -2.20 -19.06 17.89
C LYS A 119 -1.90 -18.83 16.41
N LYS A 120 -2.93 -18.68 15.56
CA LYS A 120 -2.76 -18.37 14.14
C LYS A 120 -2.12 -17.00 13.96
N TYR A 121 -2.60 -15.97 14.67
CA TYR A 121 -2.03 -14.63 14.61
C TYR A 121 -0.55 -14.61 15.01
N GLU A 122 -0.22 -15.21 16.15
CA GLU A 122 1.16 -15.29 16.64
C GLU A 122 2.06 -16.05 15.67
N PHE A 123 1.58 -17.16 15.11
CA PHE A 123 2.31 -17.90 14.07
C PHE A 123 2.58 -17.03 12.83
N LEU A 124 1.59 -16.27 12.35
CA LEU A 124 1.75 -15.38 11.20
C LEU A 124 2.73 -14.25 11.50
N LYS A 125 2.65 -13.65 12.69
CA LYS A 125 3.57 -12.62 13.15
C LYS A 125 5.01 -13.13 13.20
N ASP A 126 5.21 -14.34 13.72
CA ASP A 126 6.52 -14.99 13.77
C ASP A 126 7.05 -15.29 12.37
N GLN A 127 6.21 -15.83 11.48
CA GLN A 127 6.60 -16.07 10.08
C GLN A 127 7.01 -14.80 9.35
N LEU A 128 6.22 -13.72 9.48
CA LEU A 128 6.53 -12.44 8.87
C LEU A 128 7.80 -11.82 9.45
N SER A 129 7.98 -11.90 10.77
CA SER A 129 9.19 -11.38 11.44
C SER A 129 10.45 -12.17 11.10
N HIS A 130 10.32 -13.49 10.93
CA HIS A 130 11.41 -14.34 10.46
C HIS A 130 11.82 -13.97 9.02
N LYS A 131 10.84 -13.65 8.17
CA LYS A 131 11.07 -13.34 6.76
C LYS A 131 11.58 -11.92 6.51
N TYR A 132 11.07 -10.93 7.25
CA TYR A 132 11.31 -9.50 6.98
C TYR A 132 12.07 -8.77 8.09
N GLY A 133 12.46 -9.48 9.14
CA GLY A 133 13.00 -8.86 10.34
C GLY A 133 11.92 -8.28 11.25
N LYS A 134 12.34 -7.52 12.25
CA LYS A 134 11.43 -6.98 13.26
C LYS A 134 10.57 -5.86 12.66
N GLY A 135 9.27 -6.09 12.59
CA GLY A 135 8.29 -5.06 12.20
C GLY A 135 7.86 -4.17 13.36
N GLU A 136 7.14 -3.09 13.06
CA GLU A 136 6.44 -2.28 14.06
C GLU A 136 5.23 -3.05 14.58
N GLN A 137 5.10 -3.18 15.90
CA GLN A 137 4.01 -3.93 16.52
C GLN A 137 3.21 -3.04 17.46
N ARG A 138 1.88 -3.20 17.47
CA ARG A 138 0.96 -2.49 18.37
C ARG A 138 -0.11 -3.44 18.90
N GLY A 139 -0.61 -3.14 20.09
CA GLY A 139 -1.61 -3.96 20.78
C GLY A 139 -1.01 -5.18 21.48
N ASP A 140 -1.86 -5.90 22.19
CA ASP A 140 -1.49 -7.06 23.00
C ASP A 140 -2.65 -8.06 23.02
N LEU A 141 -2.34 -9.35 22.89
CA LEU A 141 -3.28 -10.46 22.86
C LEU A 141 -3.16 -11.37 24.10
N SER A 142 -2.35 -11.00 25.08
CA SER A 142 -2.03 -11.85 26.23
C SER A 142 -3.20 -12.04 27.21
N ASP A 143 -4.04 -11.00 27.37
CA ASP A 143 -5.14 -10.99 28.33
C ASP A 143 -6.47 -11.40 27.69
N LEU A 144 -6.73 -12.71 27.67
CA LEU A 144 -7.96 -13.29 27.10
C LEU A 144 -9.24 -12.79 27.77
N THR A 145 -9.18 -12.24 28.98
CA THR A 145 -10.38 -11.73 29.66
C THR A 145 -10.99 -10.54 28.92
N LYS A 146 -10.19 -9.80 28.15
CA LYS A 146 -10.62 -8.65 27.35
C LYS A 146 -11.53 -9.03 26.17
N ILE A 147 -11.50 -10.29 25.73
CA ILE A 147 -12.36 -10.78 24.63
C ILE A 147 -13.85 -10.59 24.95
N GLU A 148 -14.24 -10.67 26.21
CA GLU A 148 -15.64 -10.49 26.64
C GLU A 148 -16.02 -9.01 26.84
N LEU A 149 -15.05 -8.08 26.73
CA LEU A 149 -15.24 -6.65 26.89
C LEU A 149 -15.52 -5.97 25.54
N LYS A 150 -16.12 -4.77 25.61
CA LYS A 150 -16.53 -3.99 24.43
C LYS A 150 -15.41 -3.71 23.44
N ASP A 151 -14.18 -3.52 23.92
CA ASP A 151 -13.02 -3.19 23.08
C ASP A 151 -12.27 -4.45 22.58
N GLY A 152 -12.62 -5.63 23.10
CA GLY A 152 -12.03 -6.90 22.70
C GLY A 152 -10.50 -6.97 22.88
N LEU A 153 -9.89 -7.84 22.06
CA LEU A 153 -8.45 -7.87 21.82
C LEU A 153 -8.16 -7.43 20.40
N ALA A 154 -7.12 -6.62 20.25
CA ALA A 154 -6.60 -6.24 18.94
C ALA A 154 -5.07 -6.18 18.96
N SER A 155 -4.47 -6.60 17.86
CA SER A 155 -3.04 -6.43 17.62
C SER A 155 -2.79 -6.20 16.13
N SER A 156 -1.72 -5.48 15.85
CA SER A 156 -1.26 -5.26 14.48
C SER A 156 0.25 -5.32 14.40
N GLY A 157 0.74 -5.71 13.23
CA GLY A 157 2.13 -5.68 12.86
C GLY A 157 2.29 -5.06 11.47
N GLN A 158 3.32 -4.24 11.29
CA GLN A 158 3.67 -3.67 10.00
C GLN A 158 5.14 -3.99 9.68
N TRP A 159 5.38 -4.40 8.44
CA TRP A 159 6.71 -4.61 7.88
C TRP A 159 6.81 -3.88 6.55
N ASP A 160 7.97 -3.29 6.31
CA ASP A 160 8.34 -2.69 5.04
C ASP A 160 9.53 -3.48 4.46
N PRO A 161 9.28 -4.65 3.83
CA PRO A 161 10.35 -5.50 3.29
C PRO A 161 11.32 -4.77 2.37
N ASN A 162 10.82 -3.75 1.67
CA ASN A 162 11.54 -2.87 0.77
C ASN A 162 10.68 -1.64 0.47
N ASP A 163 11.25 -0.67 -0.25
CA ASP A 163 10.57 0.60 -0.56
C ASP A 163 9.34 0.51 -1.50
N SER A 164 8.97 -0.69 -1.95
CA SER A 164 7.86 -0.91 -2.89
C SER A 164 6.79 -1.88 -2.37
N THR A 165 6.95 -2.38 -1.15
CA THR A 165 6.04 -3.38 -0.58
C THR A 165 5.82 -3.09 0.89
N GLU A 166 4.56 -3.02 1.29
CA GLU A 166 4.15 -2.98 2.69
C GLU A 166 3.41 -4.27 3.01
N VAL A 167 3.69 -4.83 4.17
CA VAL A 167 2.98 -5.98 4.71
C VAL A 167 2.34 -5.57 6.04
N TYR A 168 1.02 -5.68 6.12
CA TYR A 168 0.26 -5.34 7.31
C TYR A 168 -0.50 -6.57 7.81
N LEU A 169 -0.28 -6.93 9.08
CA LEU A 169 -1.02 -7.94 9.81
C LEU A 169 -1.93 -7.23 10.81
N TYR A 170 -3.19 -7.64 10.87
CA TYR A 170 -4.14 -7.17 11.86
C TYR A 170 -4.98 -8.33 12.38
N GLY A 171 -5.22 -8.34 13.69
CA GLY A 171 -6.09 -9.29 14.36
C GLY A 171 -7.05 -8.58 15.29
N THR A 172 -8.32 -8.97 15.28
CA THR A 172 -9.33 -8.53 16.25
C THR A 172 -10.15 -9.72 16.72
N PHE A 173 -10.38 -9.79 18.04
CA PHE A 173 -11.06 -10.90 18.70
C PHE A 173 -11.99 -10.37 19.81
N GLN A 174 -13.29 -10.54 19.64
CA GLN A 174 -14.30 -10.12 20.60
C GLN A 174 -15.51 -11.05 20.62
N ASN A 175 -15.97 -11.37 21.82
CA ASN A 175 -17.25 -12.03 22.09
C ASN A 175 -18.31 -11.07 22.62
N TYR A 176 -17.96 -9.80 22.85
CA TYR A 176 -18.91 -8.81 23.31
C TYR A 176 -20.03 -8.64 22.28
N GLN A 177 -21.27 -8.70 22.76
CA GLN A 177 -22.45 -8.41 21.99
C GLN A 177 -23.24 -7.33 22.75
N GLY A 178 -23.62 -6.26 22.06
CA GLY A 178 -24.27 -5.14 22.71
C GLY A 178 -24.57 -3.99 21.77
N LYS A 179 -24.74 -2.78 22.33
CA LYS A 179 -25.01 -1.57 21.55
C LYS A 179 -24.05 -0.45 21.92
N ASN A 180 -23.67 0.35 20.93
CA ASN A 180 -22.95 1.60 21.09
C ASN A 180 -23.76 2.73 20.44
N GLY A 181 -24.63 3.35 21.22
CA GLY A 181 -25.65 4.25 20.69
C GLY A 181 -26.64 3.48 19.81
N THR A 182 -26.73 3.85 18.53
CA THR A 182 -27.59 3.21 17.53
C THR A 182 -26.93 2.03 16.80
N ILE A 183 -25.64 1.77 17.05
CA ILE A 183 -24.87 0.72 16.38
C ILE A 183 -24.91 -0.55 17.22
N GLU A 184 -25.27 -1.68 16.61
CA GLU A 184 -25.14 -3.00 17.20
C GLU A 184 -23.69 -3.48 17.08
N ILE A 185 -23.12 -3.97 18.19
CA ILE A 185 -21.80 -4.58 18.23
C ILE A 185 -22.02 -6.09 18.25
N GLU A 186 -21.48 -6.76 17.25
CA GLU A 186 -21.51 -8.20 17.08
C GLU A 186 -20.14 -8.82 17.40
N PRO A 187 -20.11 -10.06 17.93
CA PRO A 187 -18.88 -10.83 18.05
C PRO A 187 -18.09 -10.88 16.73
N SER A 188 -16.78 -10.70 16.82
CA SER A 188 -15.90 -10.61 15.66
C SER A 188 -14.57 -11.31 15.93
N TYR A 189 -14.17 -12.18 15.01
CA TYR A 189 -12.90 -12.90 15.04
C TYR A 189 -12.32 -12.86 13.63
N CYS A 190 -11.37 -11.96 13.44
CA CYS A 190 -10.81 -11.67 12.14
C CYS A 190 -9.28 -11.56 12.25
N ILE A 191 -8.58 -12.21 11.32
CA ILE A 191 -7.17 -11.97 11.04
C ILE A 191 -7.04 -11.59 9.58
N ARG A 192 -6.35 -10.48 9.30
CA ARG A 192 -6.04 -10.01 7.96
C ARG A 192 -4.55 -9.86 7.79
N VAL A 193 -4.01 -10.41 6.71
CA VAL A 193 -2.70 -10.03 6.18
C VAL A 193 -2.91 -9.35 4.85
N SER A 194 -2.37 -8.15 4.69
CA SER A 194 -2.34 -7.46 3.40
C SER A 194 -0.91 -7.30 2.95
N VAL A 195 -0.64 -7.68 1.70
CA VAL A 195 0.62 -7.42 1.01
C VAL A 195 0.28 -6.44 -0.10
N GLN A 196 0.78 -5.22 -0.01
CA GLN A 196 0.43 -4.14 -0.92
C GLN A 196 1.65 -3.62 -1.63
N GLU A 197 1.51 -3.36 -2.92
CA GLU A 197 2.50 -2.59 -3.65
C GLU A 197 2.37 -1.15 -3.17
N VAL A 198 3.41 -0.69 -2.47
CA VAL A 198 3.55 0.73 -2.18
C VAL A 198 4.21 1.33 -3.40
N LYS A 199 3.43 2.02 -4.23
CA LYS A 199 4.03 2.98 -5.15
C LYS A 199 4.73 3.99 -4.28
N LYS A 200 6.07 4.08 -4.37
CA LYS A 200 6.89 5.02 -3.60
C LYS A 200 6.14 6.34 -3.45
N VAL A 201 5.60 6.53 -2.25
CA VAL A 201 5.14 7.81 -1.78
C VAL A 201 6.44 8.56 -1.51
N TYR A 202 7.00 9.17 -2.55
CA TYR A 202 8.11 10.10 -2.35
C TYR A 202 7.57 11.17 -1.40
N TYR A 203 8.08 11.22 -0.18
CA TYR A 203 8.00 12.42 0.63
C TYR A 203 9.24 13.21 0.27
N PRO A 204 9.10 14.31 -0.48
CA PRO A 204 10.19 15.26 -0.52
C PRO A 204 10.55 15.63 0.90
N GLU A 205 11.82 15.46 1.24
CA GLU A 205 12.31 15.96 2.51
C GLU A 205 11.93 17.44 2.57
N SER A 206 11.15 17.83 3.57
CA SER A 206 10.93 19.24 3.89
C SER A 206 12.16 19.84 4.60
N SER A 207 13.32 19.19 4.49
CA SER A 207 14.60 19.65 5.02
C SER A 207 14.97 20.99 4.37
N ALA A 208 15.65 21.84 5.14
CA ALA A 208 16.07 23.15 4.63
C ALA A 208 17.01 23.00 3.42
N GLU A 209 17.76 21.91 3.38
CA GLU A 209 18.70 21.51 2.35
C GLU A 209 18.00 21.17 1.03
N ALA A 210 16.95 20.34 1.06
CA ALA A 210 16.18 19.99 -0.13
C ALA A 210 15.48 21.21 -0.74
N ILE A 211 14.87 22.05 0.10
CA ILE A 211 14.26 23.32 -0.35
C ILE A 211 15.31 24.23 -1.00
N LYS A 212 16.50 24.33 -0.40
CA LYS A 212 17.61 25.12 -0.95
C LYS A 212 18.08 24.58 -2.30
N ALA A 213 18.19 23.26 -2.43
CA ALA A 213 18.57 22.60 -3.68
C ALA A 213 17.52 22.81 -4.79
N ALA A 214 16.23 22.60 -4.48
CA ALA A 214 15.13 22.82 -5.39
C ALA A 214 15.05 24.29 -5.86
N LYS A 215 15.22 25.24 -4.93
CA LYS A 215 15.29 26.68 -5.26
C LYS A 215 16.44 26.98 -6.22
N LYS A 216 17.64 26.44 -5.95
CA LYS A 216 18.79 26.59 -6.85
C LYS A 216 18.51 26.00 -8.23
N SER A 217 17.91 24.82 -8.31
CA SER A 217 17.52 24.17 -9.56
C SER A 217 16.58 25.05 -10.37
N TYR A 218 15.54 25.59 -9.74
CA TYR A 218 14.58 26.50 -10.40
C TYR A 218 15.20 27.84 -10.81
N GLU A 219 16.07 28.43 -10.00
CA GLU A 219 16.79 29.67 -10.36
C GLU A 219 17.64 29.46 -11.61
N GLN A 220 18.37 28.34 -11.70
CA GLN A 220 19.16 28.01 -12.88
C GLN A 220 18.28 27.75 -14.11
N PHE A 221 17.16 27.05 -13.93
CA PHE A 221 16.16 26.88 -15.00
C PHE A 221 15.66 28.25 -15.51
N ILE A 222 15.33 29.19 -14.63
CA ILE A 222 14.83 30.51 -15.02
C ILE A 222 15.88 31.32 -15.78
N ILE A 223 17.17 31.23 -15.40
CA ILE A 223 18.27 31.85 -16.15
C ILE A 223 18.26 31.32 -17.60
N LYS A 224 18.17 30.00 -17.77
CA LYS A 224 18.12 29.37 -19.11
C LYS A 224 16.84 29.73 -19.88
N LEU A 225 15.69 29.72 -19.21
CA LEU A 225 14.40 30.09 -19.78
C LEU A 225 14.44 31.51 -20.35
N ARG A 226 14.95 32.47 -19.58
CA ARG A 226 15.07 33.88 -19.98
C ARG A 226 16.05 34.04 -21.15
N ALA A 227 17.16 33.31 -21.13
CA ALA A 227 18.11 33.26 -22.24
C ALA A 227 17.55 32.58 -23.52
N GLY A 228 16.40 31.88 -23.43
CA GLY A 228 15.90 31.06 -24.53
C GLY A 228 16.74 29.80 -24.80
N ASP A 229 17.56 29.39 -23.83
CA ASP A 229 18.42 28.22 -23.93
C ASP A 229 17.63 26.94 -23.59
N PHE A 230 16.85 26.44 -24.55
CA PHE A 230 16.00 25.27 -24.37
C PHE A 230 16.79 24.00 -24.00
N GLU A 231 17.88 23.72 -24.74
CA GLU A 231 18.70 22.54 -24.46
C GLU A 231 19.41 22.64 -23.10
N GLY A 232 19.89 23.81 -22.70
CA GLY A 232 20.41 24.04 -21.36
C GLY A 232 19.35 23.93 -20.27
N ALA A 233 18.11 24.34 -20.54
CA ALA A 233 17.00 24.25 -19.58
C ALA A 233 16.59 22.79 -19.30
N LYS A 234 16.74 21.88 -20.27
CA LYS A 234 16.40 20.44 -20.13
C LYS A 234 17.16 19.74 -19.00
N ALA A 235 18.35 20.22 -18.67
CA ALA A 235 19.13 19.69 -17.55
C ALA A 235 18.41 19.80 -16.20
N PHE A 236 17.50 20.77 -16.04
CA PHE A 236 16.78 21.03 -14.79
C PHE A 236 15.42 20.35 -14.70
N PHE A 237 14.97 19.71 -15.79
CA PHE A 237 13.82 18.81 -15.74
C PHE A 237 14.25 17.42 -15.26
N SER A 238 13.34 16.81 -14.49
CA SER A 238 13.38 15.41 -14.07
C SER A 238 13.61 14.49 -15.27
N SER A 239 14.23 13.32 -15.03
CA SER A 239 14.48 12.33 -16.07
C SER A 239 13.19 11.89 -16.79
N GLN A 240 12.08 11.85 -16.06
CA GLN A 240 10.76 11.49 -16.58
C GLN A 240 10.22 12.52 -17.58
N LEU A 241 10.46 13.82 -17.33
CA LEU A 241 9.92 14.90 -18.15
C LEU A 241 10.91 15.38 -19.23
N ARG A 242 12.22 15.22 -19.02
CA ARG A 242 13.29 15.79 -19.85
C ARG A 242 13.15 15.50 -21.36
N ASN A 243 12.67 14.31 -21.71
CA ASN A 243 12.48 13.89 -23.10
C ASN A 243 11.06 14.16 -23.62
N GLN A 244 10.15 14.62 -22.77
CA GLN A 244 8.75 14.92 -23.09
C GLN A 244 8.51 16.42 -23.25
N VAL A 245 9.35 17.28 -22.67
CA VAL A 245 9.25 18.75 -22.87
C VAL A 245 9.60 19.09 -24.30
N THR A 246 8.71 19.81 -24.97
CA THR A 246 8.93 20.34 -26.32
C THR A 246 9.34 21.82 -26.25
N GLU A 247 10.04 22.29 -27.28
CA GLU A 247 10.39 23.70 -27.42
C GLU A 247 9.14 24.61 -27.43
N THR A 248 8.03 24.13 -28.02
CA THR A 248 6.73 24.82 -27.97
C THR A 248 6.24 25.02 -26.53
N ALA A 249 6.30 23.99 -25.69
CA ALA A 249 5.91 24.09 -24.29
C ALA A 249 6.85 25.02 -23.50
N PHE A 250 8.15 24.95 -23.79
CA PHE A 250 9.17 25.82 -23.20
C PHE A 250 8.90 27.30 -23.52
N ASN A 251 8.65 27.63 -24.80
CA ASN A 251 8.34 29.00 -25.21
C ASN A 251 7.04 29.52 -24.59
N LYS A 252 6.02 28.66 -24.46
CA LYS A 252 4.78 29.02 -23.75
C LYS A 252 5.02 29.33 -22.27
N ILE A 253 5.87 28.57 -21.58
CA ILE A 253 6.25 28.86 -20.20
C ILE A 253 6.99 30.19 -20.12
N LYS A 254 7.92 30.45 -21.07
CA LYS A 254 8.67 31.71 -21.16
C LYS A 254 7.75 32.92 -21.31
N GLU A 255 6.71 32.83 -22.15
CA GLU A 255 5.72 33.90 -22.34
C GLU A 255 4.87 34.17 -21.09
N LEU A 256 4.56 33.12 -20.32
CA LEU A 256 3.70 33.22 -19.14
C LEU A 256 4.43 33.68 -17.88
N ILE A 257 5.76 33.59 -17.83
CA ILE A 257 6.58 34.00 -16.69
C ILE A 257 7.17 35.37 -16.95
N LYS A 258 6.85 36.33 -16.08
CA LYS A 258 7.31 37.71 -16.21
C LYS A 258 8.80 37.85 -15.80
N PRO A 259 9.52 38.88 -16.31
CA PRO A 259 10.96 39.03 -16.06
C PRO A 259 11.31 39.46 -14.64
N GLU A 260 10.33 39.92 -13.85
CA GLU A 260 10.51 40.38 -12.48
C GLU A 260 11.08 39.28 -11.58
N PRO A 261 11.80 39.66 -10.51
CA PRO A 261 12.25 38.72 -9.51
C PRO A 261 11.07 38.14 -8.72
N PHE A 262 11.26 36.94 -8.20
CA PHE A 262 10.28 36.23 -7.40
C PHE A 262 10.89 35.71 -6.09
N GLU A 263 10.05 35.53 -5.09
CA GLU A 263 10.39 35.00 -3.78
C GLU A 263 9.49 33.82 -3.41
N VAL A 264 9.94 33.00 -2.45
CA VAL A 264 9.16 31.86 -1.99
C VAL A 264 7.98 32.38 -1.19
N TYR A 265 6.76 32.14 -1.70
CA TYR A 265 5.52 32.49 -1.03
C TYR A 265 5.03 31.35 -0.13
N MET A 266 4.97 30.13 -0.69
CA MET A 266 4.50 28.96 0.04
C MET A 266 5.33 27.74 -0.34
N LYS A 267 5.54 26.86 0.62
CA LYS A 267 6.14 25.55 0.44
C LYS A 267 5.24 24.48 1.03
N GLY A 268 5.23 23.30 0.42
CA GLY A 268 4.43 22.19 0.89
C GLY A 268 4.67 20.94 0.09
N ILE A 269 3.81 19.96 0.29
CA ILE A 269 3.89 18.66 -0.36
C ILE A 269 2.59 18.46 -1.14
N GLN A 270 2.69 18.13 -2.42
CA GLN A 270 1.53 17.84 -3.26
C GLN A 270 1.52 16.37 -3.67
N ASN A 271 0.46 15.65 -3.28
CA ASN A 271 0.23 14.28 -3.75
C ASN A 271 -0.44 14.30 -5.14
N ILE A 272 0.14 13.55 -6.08
CA ILE A 272 -0.44 13.33 -7.42
C ILE A 272 -0.36 11.83 -7.70
N LYS A 273 -1.54 11.18 -7.80
CA LYS A 273 -1.69 9.75 -8.11
C LYS A 273 -0.86 8.83 -7.20
N GLY A 274 -0.75 9.17 -5.91
CA GLY A 274 -0.02 8.38 -4.93
C GLY A 274 1.47 8.73 -4.79
N THR A 275 2.01 9.65 -5.60
CA THR A 275 3.39 10.15 -5.42
C THR A 275 3.33 11.56 -4.86
N ASN A 276 4.07 11.87 -3.79
CA ASN A 276 4.21 13.27 -3.39
C ASN A 276 5.36 13.97 -4.09
N TYR A 277 5.25 15.28 -4.22
CA TYR A 277 6.22 16.15 -4.85
C TYR A 277 6.41 17.40 -4.00
N LEU A 278 7.62 17.96 -4.02
CA LEU A 278 7.90 19.19 -3.29
C LEU A 278 7.21 20.28 -4.08
N LEU A 279 6.29 20.99 -3.45
CA LEU A 279 5.64 22.15 -4.04
C LEU A 279 6.31 23.40 -3.48
N ILE A 280 6.86 24.21 -4.37
CA ILE A 280 7.23 25.59 -4.06
C ILE A 280 6.36 26.52 -4.91
N GLN A 281 5.69 27.46 -4.26
CA GLN A 281 4.98 28.54 -4.91
C GLN A 281 5.82 29.81 -4.78
N TYR A 282 6.07 30.44 -5.92
CA TYR A 282 6.80 31.68 -6.02
C TYR A 282 5.83 32.83 -6.30
N ALA A 283 5.96 33.93 -5.57
CA ALA A 283 5.27 35.19 -5.87
C ALA A 283 6.28 36.22 -6.39
N TYR A 284 5.83 37.17 -7.19
CA TYR A 284 6.69 38.27 -7.63
C TYR A 284 7.00 39.20 -6.45
N VAL A 285 8.24 39.69 -6.38
CA VAL A 285 8.66 40.62 -5.33
C VAL A 285 7.77 41.87 -5.36
N GLY A 286 7.27 42.28 -4.19
CA GLY A 286 6.33 43.40 -4.06
C GLY A 286 4.86 43.01 -4.26
N SER A 287 4.54 41.72 -4.37
CA SER A 287 3.16 41.23 -4.35
C SER A 287 2.50 41.43 -2.98
N PRO A 288 1.16 41.57 -2.92
CA PRO A 288 0.44 41.57 -1.64
C PRO A 288 0.57 40.22 -0.93
N GLU A 289 0.29 40.19 0.38
CA GLU A 289 0.34 38.99 1.23
C GLU A 289 -0.49 37.81 0.68
N ALA A 290 -1.58 38.12 -0.03
CA ALA A 290 -2.31 37.16 -0.85
C ALA A 290 -2.06 37.46 -2.34
N PRO A 291 -0.99 36.91 -2.95
CA PRO A 291 -0.61 37.21 -4.32
C PRO A 291 -1.67 36.75 -5.31
N ASN A 292 -2.03 37.64 -6.24
CA ASN A 292 -2.96 37.32 -7.32
C ASN A 292 -2.29 36.48 -8.42
N GLU A 293 -0.97 36.51 -8.50
CA GLU A 293 -0.18 35.72 -9.43
C GLU A 293 0.90 34.94 -8.69
N VAL A 294 0.97 33.64 -8.96
CA VAL A 294 1.99 32.75 -8.40
C VAL A 294 2.48 31.78 -9.45
N ILE A 295 3.71 31.32 -9.32
CA ILE A 295 4.26 30.23 -10.12
C ILE A 295 4.40 29.02 -9.22
N ARG A 296 3.64 27.95 -9.52
CA ARG A 296 3.75 26.67 -8.81
C ARG A 296 4.78 25.81 -9.50
N VAL A 297 5.72 25.28 -8.73
CA VAL A 297 6.75 24.38 -9.23
C VAL A 297 6.76 23.13 -8.38
N LEU A 298 6.75 21.98 -9.06
CA LEU A 298 6.85 20.66 -8.45
C LEU A 298 8.23 20.09 -8.70
N PHE A 299 8.83 19.51 -7.66
CA PHE A 299 10.14 18.86 -7.73
C PHE A 299 10.08 17.38 -7.36
N ASP A 300 10.90 16.59 -8.03
CA ASP A 300 11.16 15.19 -7.74
C ASP A 300 12.22 14.99 -6.64
N LYS A 301 12.64 13.73 -6.43
CA LYS A 301 13.60 13.33 -5.40
C LYS A 301 15.02 13.81 -5.62
N GLU A 302 15.35 14.15 -6.85
CA GLU A 302 16.63 14.74 -7.22
C GLU A 302 16.59 16.29 -7.18
N ASN A 303 15.48 16.88 -6.70
CA ASN A 303 15.22 18.32 -6.71
C ASN A 303 15.16 18.91 -8.13
N LEU A 304 14.79 18.09 -9.12
CA LEU A 304 14.57 18.47 -10.50
C LEU A 304 13.09 18.73 -10.76
N ILE A 305 12.81 19.55 -11.76
CA ILE A 305 11.46 20.01 -12.05
C ILE A 305 10.66 18.88 -12.72
N ILE A 306 9.50 18.55 -12.16
CA ILE A 306 8.52 17.60 -12.71
C ILE A 306 7.21 18.28 -13.08
N GLY A 307 7.03 19.57 -12.73
CA GLY A 307 5.91 20.38 -13.19
C GLY A 307 6.12 21.87 -12.93
N ILE A 308 5.66 22.71 -13.87
CA ILE A 308 5.62 24.17 -13.73
C ILE A 308 4.23 24.65 -14.15
N GLN A 309 3.63 25.48 -13.32
CA GLN A 309 2.32 26.07 -13.59
C GLN A 309 2.29 27.53 -13.12
N PRO A 310 2.47 28.49 -14.03
CA PRO A 310 2.10 29.88 -13.80
C PRO A 310 0.58 29.97 -13.59
N PHE A 311 0.14 30.65 -12.54
CA PHE A 311 -1.26 30.77 -12.16
C PHE A 311 -1.59 32.22 -11.82
N SER A 312 -2.71 32.72 -12.36
CA SER A 312 -3.26 34.04 -12.07
C SER A 312 -4.71 33.91 -11.62
N ARG A 313 -5.03 34.48 -10.46
CA ARG A 313 -6.40 34.68 -9.99
C ARG A 313 -6.94 35.93 -10.66
N LYS A 314 -7.87 35.77 -11.60
CA LYS A 314 -8.72 36.88 -12.01
C LYS A 314 -9.62 37.24 -10.83
N ALA A 315 -9.64 38.51 -10.43
CA ALA A 315 -10.65 39.00 -9.51
C ALA A 315 -12.03 38.67 -10.09
N LYS A 316 -12.97 38.21 -9.27
CA LYS A 316 -14.38 38.15 -9.68
C LYS A 316 -14.79 39.59 -9.98
N THR A 317 -14.95 39.92 -11.26
CA THR A 317 -15.78 41.06 -11.66
C THR A 317 -17.19 40.71 -11.25
N ASN A 318 -17.70 41.39 -10.21
CA ASN A 318 -19.12 41.43 -9.90
C ASN A 318 -19.89 42.05 -11.06
#